data_AF-A0A0M2HFJ4-F1
#
_entry.id   AF-A0A0M2HFJ4-F1
#
_cell.length_a   1.000
_cell.length_b   1.000
_cell.length_c   1.000
_cell.angle_alpha   90.00
_cell.angle_beta   90.00
_cell.angle_gamma   90.00
#
_symmetry.space_group_name_H-M   'P 1'
#
loop_
_entity.id
_entity.type
_entity.pdbx_description
1 polymer ?
#
loop_
_entity_poly.entity_id
_entity_poly.type
_entity_poly.pdbx_seq_one_letter_code
_entity_poly.pdbx_strand_id
1 'polypeptide(L)'
;MTSTTAPTRVCFQLLVKPELLDEYIARHTPVWPEMLEEIAASGRRNYSLFLGEGGRLIGYYETDDDEAAQAYLTASAVAAKWEAEMGRFFIGLDGRPDQAATPLAEVFNLGAQLDAARAATPSTPNESTAS
;
A
#
# COMPACT_ATOMS: atom_id res chain seq x y z
N MET A 1 21.62 -9.30 -15.14
CA MET A 1 20.29 -8.82 -15.52
C MET A 1 19.38 -9.14 -14.35
N THR A 2 19.11 -8.16 -13.50
CA THR A 2 18.15 -8.32 -12.40
C THR A 2 16.76 -8.26 -13.01
N SER A 3 16.13 -9.43 -13.20
CA SER A 3 14.70 -9.49 -13.44
C SER A 3 14.02 -8.76 -12.29
N THR A 4 13.41 -7.62 -12.57
CA THR A 4 12.64 -6.88 -11.57
C THR A 4 11.35 -7.64 -11.37
N THR A 5 11.23 -8.38 -10.27
CA THR A 5 9.97 -8.99 -9.85
C THR A 5 8.94 -7.87 -9.68
N ALA A 6 7.72 -8.07 -10.21
CA ALA A 6 6.65 -7.11 -10.03
C ALA A 6 6.36 -6.92 -8.53
N PRO A 7 6.10 -5.69 -8.05
CA PRO A 7 5.83 -5.46 -6.63
C PRO A 7 4.59 -6.22 -6.15
N THR A 8 4.63 -6.57 -4.87
CA THR A 8 3.44 -6.90 -4.10
C THR A 8 2.62 -5.65 -3.89
N ARG A 9 1.33 -5.72 -4.23
CA ARG A 9 0.35 -4.67 -4.01
C ARG A 9 -0.52 -5.05 -2.83
N VAL A 10 -0.53 -4.21 -1.82
CA VAL A 10 -1.32 -4.43 -0.61
C VAL A 10 -2.47 -3.43 -0.62
N CYS A 11 -3.68 -3.95 -0.52
CA CYS A 11 -4.89 -3.16 -0.33
C CYS A 11 -5.55 -3.59 0.98
N PHE A 12 -5.96 -2.64 1.79
CA PHE A 12 -6.55 -2.93 3.10
C PHE A 12 -7.66 -1.96 3.46
N GLN A 13 -8.51 -2.38 4.39
CA GLN A 13 -9.61 -1.58 4.93
C GLN A 13 -9.45 -1.37 6.43
N LEU A 14 -9.76 -0.14 6.86
CA LEU A 14 -9.94 0.28 8.25
C LEU A 14 -11.27 1.04 8.39
N LEU A 15 -11.71 1.24 9.62
CA LEU A 15 -12.89 2.07 9.93
C LEU A 15 -12.49 3.19 10.88
N VAL A 16 -12.63 4.43 10.43
CA VAL A 16 -12.40 5.63 11.23
C VAL A 16 -13.71 6.05 11.88
N LYS A 17 -13.64 6.54 13.12
CA LYS A 17 -14.78 7.14 13.85
C LYS A 17 -15.34 8.32 13.06
N PRO A 18 -16.60 8.27 12.60
CA PRO A 18 -17.19 9.33 11.79
C PRO A 18 -17.09 10.72 12.44
N GLU A 19 -17.21 10.79 13.76
CA GLU A 19 -17.13 12.02 14.55
C GLU A 19 -15.72 12.61 14.66
N LEU A 20 -14.66 11.89 14.24
CA LEU A 20 -13.27 12.35 14.28
C LEU A 20 -12.65 12.53 12.88
N LEU A 21 -13.44 12.46 11.80
CA LEU A 21 -12.92 12.49 10.43
C LEU A 21 -12.16 13.78 10.09
N ASP A 22 -12.67 14.94 10.49
CA ASP A 22 -12.02 16.22 10.21
C ASP A 22 -10.62 16.27 10.84
N GLU A 23 -10.50 15.80 12.08
CA GLU A 23 -9.21 15.75 12.76
C GLU A 23 -8.29 14.68 12.12
N TYR A 24 -8.83 13.52 11.74
CA TYR A 24 -8.07 12.48 11.05
C TYR A 24 -7.43 13.00 9.76
N ILE A 25 -8.21 13.73 8.95
CA ILE A 25 -7.73 14.35 7.70
C ILE A 25 -6.67 15.41 7.99
N ALA A 26 -6.88 16.23 9.02
CA ALA A 26 -5.91 17.25 9.42
C ALA A 26 -4.55 16.63 9.83
N ARG A 27 -4.56 15.47 10.53
CA ARG A 27 -3.32 14.74 10.86
C ARG A 27 -2.57 14.26 9.62
N HIS A 28 -3.27 13.97 8.51
CA HIS A 28 -2.64 13.50 7.28
C HIS A 28 -2.27 14.62 6.30
N THR A 29 -2.47 15.89 6.68
CA THR A 29 -2.31 17.05 5.78
C THR A 29 -1.47 18.17 6.43
N PRO A 30 -0.14 18.01 6.58
CA PRO A 30 0.66 16.85 6.21
C PRO A 30 0.99 15.91 7.38
N VAL A 31 1.33 14.66 7.06
CA VAL A 31 2.00 13.73 7.98
C VAL A 31 3.39 14.27 8.36
N TRP A 32 3.90 13.87 9.53
CA TRP A 32 5.23 14.24 9.99
C TRP A 32 6.33 13.78 9.02
N PRO A 33 7.30 14.64 8.65
CA PRO A 33 8.37 14.28 7.73
C PRO A 33 9.13 13.01 8.12
N GLU A 34 9.45 12.83 9.39
CA GLU A 34 10.16 11.64 9.89
C GLU A 34 9.35 10.36 9.70
N MET A 35 8.02 10.42 9.82
CA MET A 35 7.17 9.25 9.58
C MET A 35 7.11 8.91 8.08
N LEU A 36 7.13 9.92 7.21
CA LEU A 36 7.21 9.70 5.76
C LEU A 36 8.51 9.00 5.36
N GLU A 37 9.64 9.41 5.94
CA GLU A 37 10.94 8.77 5.71
C GLU A 37 10.96 7.31 6.20
N GLU A 38 10.36 7.01 7.35
CA GLU A 38 10.26 5.64 7.88
C GLU A 38 9.40 4.74 6.98
N ILE A 39 8.28 5.27 6.46
CA ILE A 39 7.46 4.58 5.47
C ILE A 39 8.29 4.28 4.21
N ALA A 40 8.99 5.27 3.67
CA ALA A 40 9.82 5.09 2.47
C ALA A 40 10.96 4.10 2.71
N ALA A 41 11.65 4.18 3.85
CA ALA A 41 12.75 3.30 4.22
C ALA A 41 12.31 1.85 4.45
N SER A 42 11.04 1.62 4.81
CA SER A 42 10.47 0.27 4.90
C SER A 42 10.34 -0.43 3.53
N GLY A 43 10.47 0.30 2.41
CA GLY A 43 10.24 -0.21 1.06
C GLY A 43 8.81 0.00 0.54
N ARG A 44 7.90 0.52 1.37
CA ARG A 44 6.56 0.93 0.94
C ARG A 44 6.63 2.15 0.03
N ARG A 45 5.93 2.09 -1.10
CA ARG A 45 5.84 3.16 -2.10
C ARG A 45 4.44 3.25 -2.70
N ASN A 46 4.18 4.34 -3.42
CA ASN A 46 2.87 4.63 -4.01
C ASN A 46 1.72 4.50 -2.97
N TYR A 47 2.02 4.86 -1.70
CA TYR A 47 1.09 4.68 -0.59
C TYR A 47 0.03 5.77 -0.61
N SER A 48 -1.24 5.38 -0.78
CA SER A 48 -2.41 6.26 -0.72
C SER A 48 -3.46 5.75 0.27
N LEU A 49 -4.18 6.69 0.88
CA LEU A 49 -5.36 6.44 1.69
C LEU A 49 -6.57 7.13 1.06
N PHE A 50 -7.71 6.43 1.01
CA PHE A 50 -8.96 6.89 0.42
C PHE A 50 -10.08 6.77 1.46
N LEU A 51 -10.77 7.87 1.73
CA LEU A 51 -11.90 7.88 2.64
C LEU A 51 -13.22 7.74 1.86
N GLY A 52 -14.00 6.73 2.20
CA GLY A 52 -15.37 6.53 1.74
C GLY A 52 -16.41 6.90 2.79
N GLU A 53 -17.67 6.61 2.48
CA GLU A 53 -18.80 6.88 3.38
C GLU A 53 -18.67 6.16 4.73
N GLY A 54 -19.26 6.75 5.77
CA GLY A 54 -19.34 6.15 7.10
C GLY A 54 -18.00 5.93 7.79
N GLY A 55 -16.94 6.61 7.36
CA GLY A 55 -15.58 6.48 7.90
C GLY A 55 -14.80 5.28 7.37
N ARG A 56 -15.29 4.60 6.32
CA ARG A 56 -14.56 3.50 5.69
C ARG A 56 -13.30 4.04 5.02
N LEU A 57 -12.14 3.63 5.51
CA LEU A 57 -10.84 4.02 4.96
C LEU A 57 -10.24 2.85 4.18
N ILE A 58 -9.80 3.11 2.96
CA ILE A 58 -9.08 2.16 2.11
C ILE A 58 -7.64 2.62 1.99
N GLY A 59 -6.68 1.76 2.31
CA GLY A 59 -5.27 2.01 2.07
C GLY A 59 -4.71 1.12 0.98
N TYR A 60 -3.78 1.66 0.21
CA TYR A 60 -3.06 0.95 -0.85
C TYR A 60 -1.59 1.32 -0.82
N TYR A 61 -0.69 0.34 -0.90
CA TYR A 61 0.73 0.58 -1.17
C TYR A 61 1.35 -0.57 -1.98
N GLU A 62 2.52 -0.30 -2.53
CA GLU A 62 3.38 -1.27 -3.19
C GLU A 62 4.62 -1.52 -2.34
N THR A 63 5.09 -2.76 -2.32
CA THR A 63 6.34 -3.19 -1.68
C THR A 63 6.91 -4.41 -2.39
N ASP A 64 8.21 -4.63 -2.29
CA ASP A 64 8.83 -5.85 -2.83
C ASP A 64 8.71 -7.02 -1.85
N ASP A 65 8.64 -6.71 -0.55
CA ASP A 65 8.47 -7.66 0.56
C ASP A 65 7.64 -7.01 1.66
N ASP A 66 6.42 -7.50 1.87
CA ASP A 66 5.50 -6.92 2.86
C ASP A 66 5.86 -7.30 4.30
N GLU A 67 6.36 -8.52 4.51
CA GLU A 67 6.75 -9.00 5.83
C GLU A 67 7.98 -8.21 6.33
N ALA A 68 8.95 -7.97 5.45
CA ALA A 68 10.12 -7.15 5.76
C ALA A 68 9.74 -5.69 6.03
N ALA A 69 8.86 -5.09 5.21
CA ALA A 69 8.39 -3.72 5.42
C ALA A 69 7.65 -3.57 6.76
N GLN A 70 6.82 -4.56 7.10
CA GLN A 70 6.08 -4.62 8.34
C GLN A 70 7.02 -4.80 9.55
N ALA A 71 8.03 -5.67 9.45
CA ALA A 71 9.03 -5.85 10.48
C ALA A 71 9.86 -4.57 10.72
N TYR A 72 10.23 -3.85 9.65
CA TYR A 72 10.93 -2.58 9.74
C TYR A 72 10.14 -1.54 10.54
N LEU A 73 8.88 -1.30 10.15
CA LEU A 73 8.03 -0.30 10.83
C LEU A 73 7.70 -0.71 12.28
N THR A 74 7.62 -2.01 12.56
CA THR A 74 7.43 -2.53 13.91
C THR A 74 8.59 -2.18 14.84
N ALA A 75 9.82 -2.14 14.32
CA ALA A 75 11.01 -1.77 15.08
C ALA A 75 11.21 -0.24 15.19
N SER A 76 10.46 0.56 14.43
CA SER A 76 10.61 2.01 14.37
C SER A 76 9.94 2.72 15.55
N ALA A 77 10.74 3.49 16.30
CA ALA A 77 10.23 4.32 17.39
C ALA A 77 9.36 5.49 16.90
N VAL A 78 9.59 5.97 15.67
CA VAL A 78 8.78 7.02 15.05
C VAL A 78 7.41 6.46 14.67
N ALA A 79 7.38 5.29 14.01
CA ALA A 79 6.14 4.62 13.68
C ALA A 79 5.32 4.29 14.93
N ALA A 80 5.96 3.78 16.00
CA ALA A 80 5.27 3.51 17.26
C ALA A 80 4.61 4.76 17.88
N LYS A 81 5.26 5.93 17.81
CA LYS A 81 4.67 7.19 18.30
C LYS A 81 3.49 7.63 17.45
N TRP A 82 3.65 7.56 16.12
CA TRP A 82 2.58 7.88 15.18
C TRP A 82 1.35 7.00 15.41
N GLU A 83 1.55 5.67 15.52
CA GLU A 83 0.49 4.71 15.79
C GLU A 83 -0.23 4.96 17.12
N ALA A 84 0.52 5.34 18.17
CA ALA A 84 -0.08 5.67 19.47
C ALA A 84 -1.01 6.89 19.39
N GLU A 85 -0.67 7.90 18.58
CA GLU A 85 -1.55 9.05 18.36
C GLU A 85 -2.74 8.72 17.44
N MET A 86 -2.51 7.89 16.42
CA MET A 86 -3.51 7.56 15.42
C MET A 86 -4.50 6.48 15.87
N GLY A 87 -4.14 5.64 16.85
CA GLY A 87 -4.97 4.53 17.31
C GLY A 87 -6.38 4.96 17.76
N ARG A 88 -6.53 6.16 18.36
CA ARG A 88 -7.83 6.63 18.85
C ARG A 88 -8.87 6.89 17.77
N PHE A 89 -8.45 7.06 16.52
CA PHE A 89 -9.35 7.37 15.41
C PHE A 89 -10.08 6.16 14.88
N PHE A 90 -9.55 4.96 15.09
CA PHE A 90 -10.09 3.75 14.48
C PHE A 90 -11.09 3.02 15.40
N ILE A 91 -12.02 2.30 14.78
CA ILE A 91 -13.00 1.41 15.41
C ILE A 91 -12.56 -0.03 15.21
N GLY A 92 -12.70 -0.87 16.23
CA GLY A 92 -12.50 -2.33 16.10
C GLY A 92 -11.04 -2.76 16.00
N LEU A 93 -10.09 -1.91 16.37
CA LEU A 93 -8.71 -2.32 16.58
C LEU A 93 -8.59 -3.00 17.95
N ASP A 94 -8.68 -4.32 17.99
CA ASP A 94 -8.06 -5.07 19.09
C ASP A 94 -6.56 -5.21 18.74
N GLY A 95 -5.73 -4.27 19.20
CA GLY A 95 -4.27 -4.26 18.95
C GLY A 95 -3.78 -3.06 18.12
N ARG A 96 -2.61 -3.18 17.49
CA ARG A 96 -2.03 -2.08 16.69
C ARG A 96 -2.76 -1.91 15.33
N PRO A 97 -2.89 -0.68 14.80
CA PRO A 97 -3.61 -0.39 13.54
C PRO A 97 -3.10 -1.13 12.30
N ASP A 98 -1.81 -1.43 12.26
CA ASP A 98 -1.13 -2.18 11.20
C ASP A 98 -1.47 -3.68 11.21
N GLN A 99 -1.85 -4.26 12.37
CA GLN A 99 -2.23 -5.67 12.51
C GLN A 99 -3.73 -5.93 12.33
N ALA A 100 -4.57 -4.90 12.49
CA ALA A 100 -6.02 -5.02 12.42
C ALA A 100 -6.64 -4.45 11.13
N ALA A 101 -5.80 -4.00 10.20
CA ALA A 101 -6.20 -3.71 8.83
C ALA A 101 -6.70 -4.99 8.15
N THR A 102 -7.92 -4.97 7.61
CA THR A 102 -8.47 -6.12 6.88
C THR A 102 -7.89 -6.14 5.47
N PRO A 103 -7.10 -7.15 5.07
CA PRO A 103 -6.55 -7.23 3.73
C PRO A 103 -7.68 -7.47 2.71
N LEU A 104 -7.56 -6.85 1.54
CA LEU A 104 -8.47 -7.01 0.41
C LEU A 104 -7.77 -7.78 -0.71
N ALA A 105 -8.48 -8.75 -1.30
CA ALA A 105 -7.97 -9.53 -2.40
C ALA A 105 -7.90 -8.69 -3.69
N GLU A 106 -6.72 -8.60 -4.30
CA GLU A 106 -6.58 -8.08 -5.66
C GLU A 106 -7.20 -9.08 -6.65
N VAL A 107 -8.22 -8.64 -7.39
CA VAL A 107 -8.88 -9.46 -8.42
C VAL A 107 -8.48 -9.06 -9.86
N PHE A 108 -7.90 -7.88 -10.03
CA PHE A 108 -7.50 -7.33 -11.32
C PHE A 108 -6.40 -6.27 -11.18
N ASN A 109 -5.40 -6.32 -12.07
CA ASN A 109 -4.45 -5.23 -12.29
C ASN A 109 -4.14 -5.12 -13.79
N LEU A 110 -4.37 -3.94 -14.38
CA LEU A 110 -4.19 -3.71 -15.81
C LEU A 110 -2.72 -3.87 -16.24
N GLY A 111 -1.78 -3.28 -15.49
CA GLY A 111 -0.35 -3.30 -15.83
C GLY A 111 0.21 -4.71 -15.87
N ALA A 112 -0.03 -5.48 -14.79
CA ALA A 112 0.40 -6.87 -14.70
C ALA A 112 -0.18 -7.75 -15.82
N GLN A 113 -1.47 -7.58 -16.17
CA GLN A 113 -2.08 -8.34 -17.25
C GLN A 113 -1.58 -7.91 -18.64
N LEU A 114 -1.32 -6.62 -18.87
CA LEU A 114 -0.71 -6.15 -20.12
C LEU A 114 0.72 -6.67 -20.28
N ASP A 115 1.51 -6.68 -19.21
CA ASP A 115 2.88 -7.19 -19.24
C ASP A 115 2.90 -8.69 -19.55
N ALA A 116 2.03 -9.47 -18.90
CA ALA A 116 1.87 -10.89 -19.19
C ALA A 116 1.40 -11.14 -20.63
N ALA A 117 0.40 -10.40 -21.12
CA ALA A 117 -0.13 -10.55 -22.48
C ALA A 117 0.91 -10.20 -23.55
N ARG A 118 1.71 -9.15 -23.33
CA ARG A 118 2.78 -8.73 -24.23
C ARG A 118 3.95 -9.72 -24.24
N ALA A 119 4.30 -10.30 -23.08
CA ALA A 119 5.31 -11.34 -23.00
C ALA A 119 4.88 -12.65 -23.70
N ALA A 120 3.58 -12.96 -23.72
CA ALA A 120 3.04 -14.17 -24.32
C ALA A 120 2.89 -14.11 -25.85
N THR A 121 3.01 -12.94 -26.48
CA THR A 121 2.87 -12.78 -27.93
C THR A 121 4.24 -12.89 -28.60
N PRO A 122 4.57 -13.98 -29.34
CA PRO A 122 5.84 -14.08 -30.05
C PRO A 122 5.84 -13.12 -31.23
N SER A 123 6.90 -12.32 -31.37
CA SER A 123 7.18 -11.57 -32.60
C SER A 123 7.29 -12.56 -33.75
N THR A 124 6.35 -12.53 -34.70
CA THR A 124 6.44 -13.35 -35.92
C THR A 124 7.71 -12.93 -36.69
N PRO A 125 8.64 -13.85 -37.01
CA PRO A 125 9.75 -13.53 -37.90
C PRO A 125 9.17 -13.14 -39.27
N ASN A 126 9.52 -11.95 -39.74
CA ASN A 126 9.13 -11.46 -41.04
C ASN A 126 9.81 -12.33 -42.12
N GLU A 127 9.09 -13.28 -42.73
CA GLU A 127 9.52 -13.94 -43.97
C GLU A 127 9.46 -12.92 -45.11
N SER A 128 10.54 -12.18 -45.28
CA SER A 128 10.81 -11.46 -46.52
C SER A 128 11.40 -12.47 -47.51
N THR A 129 10.52 -13.11 -48.28
CA THR A 129 10.85 -13.84 -49.50
C THR A 129 11.45 -12.84 -50.50
N ALA A 130 12.78 -12.83 -50.63
CA ALA A 130 13.45 -12.16 -51.74
C ALA A 130 13.61 -13.19 -52.88
N SER A 131 12.88 -12.94 -53.98
CA SER A 131 13.10 -13.58 -55.29
C SER A 131 14.26 -12.91 -56.02
#